data_AF-A0A966F8W6-F1
#
_entry.id   AF-A0A966F8W6-F1
#
_cell.length_a   1.000
_cell.length_b   1.000
_cell.length_c   1.000
_cell.angle_alpha   90.00
_cell.angle_beta   90.00
_cell.angle_gamma   90.00
#
_symmetry.space_group_name_H-M   'P 1'
#
loop_
_entity.id
_entity.type
_entity.pdbx_description
1 polymer ?
#
loop_
_entity_poly.entity_id
_entity_poly.type
_entity_poly.pdbx_seq_one_letter_code
_entity_poly.pdbx_strand_id
1 'polypeptide(L)'
;IERAAQKGIPIEDIIIDPLVLTVGSDSKAALVTLQTIELLRREFGVNINLGASNVSFGLPDRHTANQTFLAMSIAAGATCSITDPIKLGQSVRAADLLLGKDDYAMRYIKYFRAAEKLKEAEAVK
;
A
#
# COMPACT_ATOMS: atom_id res chain seq x y z
N ILE A 1 -8.47 15.90 -11.97
CA ILE A 1 -7.80 15.40 -13.17
C ILE A 1 -7.87 16.43 -14.30
N GLU A 2 -9.06 16.83 -14.75
CA GLU A 2 -9.22 17.84 -15.84
C GLU A 2 -8.44 19.14 -15.61
N ARG A 3 -8.46 19.66 -14.37
CA ARG A 3 -7.68 20.85 -14.01
C ARG A 3 -6.16 20.66 -14.15
N ALA A 4 -5.65 19.47 -13.88
CA ALA A 4 -4.25 19.14 -14.06
C ALA A 4 -3.91 19.03 -15.56
N ALA A 5 -4.79 18.41 -16.36
CA ALA A 5 -4.66 18.37 -17.81
C ALA A 5 -4.65 19.77 -18.45
N GLN A 6 -5.52 20.68 -18.00
CA GLN A 6 -5.51 22.10 -18.42
C GLN A 6 -4.19 22.82 -18.11
N LYS A 7 -3.40 22.32 -17.16
CA LYS A 7 -2.08 22.83 -16.79
C LYS A 7 -0.93 22.08 -17.48
N GLY A 8 -1.25 21.13 -18.37
CA GLY A 8 -0.25 20.32 -19.06
C GLY A 8 0.38 19.22 -18.21
N ILE A 9 -0.23 18.85 -17.08
CA ILE A 9 0.24 17.75 -16.23
C ILE A 9 -0.33 16.44 -16.79
N PRO A 10 0.51 15.49 -17.23
CA PRO A 10 0.06 14.24 -17.81
C PRO A 10 -0.48 13.30 -16.71
N ILE A 11 -1.28 12.29 -17.11
CA ILE A 11 -2.04 11.48 -16.15
C ILE A 11 -1.15 10.60 -15.27
N GLU A 12 -0.01 10.16 -15.82
CA GLU A 12 1.04 9.42 -15.13
C GLU A 12 1.69 10.21 -13.99
N ASP A 13 1.65 11.55 -14.04
CA ASP A 13 2.19 12.43 -13.00
C ASP A 13 1.13 12.80 -11.94
N ILE A 14 -0.09 12.29 -12.07
CA ILE A 14 -1.18 12.51 -11.11
C ILE A 14 -1.25 11.34 -10.14
N ILE A 15 -1.05 11.64 -8.86
CA ILE A 15 -1.25 10.70 -7.75
C ILE A 15 -2.46 11.17 -6.93
N ILE A 16 -3.50 10.36 -6.85
CA ILE A 16 -4.69 10.64 -6.03
C ILE A 16 -4.58 9.90 -4.70
N ASP A 17 -4.83 10.61 -3.60
CA ASP A 17 -4.97 10.01 -2.26
C ASP A 17 -6.45 9.99 -1.87
N PRO A 18 -7.06 8.81 -1.64
CA PRO A 18 -8.46 8.69 -1.23
C PRO A 18 -8.72 9.05 0.23
N LEU A 19 -7.68 9.48 0.99
CA LEU A 19 -7.76 9.97 2.37
C LEU A 19 -8.43 8.99 3.34
N VAL A 20 -7.79 7.84 3.55
CA VAL A 20 -8.31 6.81 4.47
C VAL A 20 -8.54 7.37 5.88
N LEU A 21 -9.77 7.20 6.37
CA LEU A 21 -10.17 7.49 7.75
C LEU A 21 -9.97 6.25 8.63
N THR A 22 -9.89 6.45 9.95
CA THR A 22 -9.71 5.33 10.89
C THR A 22 -10.98 4.50 11.03
N VAL A 23 -10.82 3.17 11.05
CA VAL A 23 -11.95 2.26 11.32
C VAL A 23 -12.41 2.31 12.78
N GLY A 24 -11.61 2.92 13.66
CA GLY A 24 -12.02 3.21 15.04
C GLY A 24 -13.14 4.26 15.14
N SER A 25 -13.26 5.17 14.17
CA SER A 25 -14.33 6.17 14.12
C SER A 25 -15.48 5.80 13.17
N ASP A 26 -15.18 5.04 12.11
CA ASP A 26 -16.18 4.54 11.16
C ASP A 26 -15.77 3.15 10.65
N SER A 27 -16.53 2.12 11.02
CA SER A 27 -16.25 0.73 10.64
C SER A 27 -16.27 0.49 9.12
N LYS A 28 -16.84 1.40 8.32
CA LYS A 28 -16.87 1.30 6.86
C LYS A 28 -15.72 2.04 6.18
N ALA A 29 -14.92 2.84 6.90
CA ALA A 29 -13.90 3.70 6.31
C ALA A 29 -12.91 2.95 5.40
N ALA A 30 -12.42 1.79 5.85
CA ALA A 30 -11.50 0.97 5.06
C ALA A 30 -12.17 0.46 3.77
N LEU A 31 -13.42 -0.03 3.85
CA LEU A 31 -14.16 -0.55 2.70
C LEU A 31 -14.43 0.54 1.66
N VAL A 32 -14.89 1.72 2.11
CA VAL A 32 -15.12 2.88 1.23
C VAL A 32 -13.83 3.27 0.52
N THR A 33 -12.70 3.25 1.23
CA THR A 33 -11.40 3.56 0.64
C THR A 33 -11.04 2.54 -0.45
N LEU A 34 -11.19 1.23 -0.19
CA LEU A 34 -10.90 0.18 -1.17
C LEU A 34 -11.77 0.32 -2.43
N GLN A 35 -13.08 0.54 -2.26
CA GLN A 35 -13.99 0.77 -3.38
C GLN A 35 -13.63 2.03 -4.18
N THR A 36 -13.16 3.07 -3.49
CA THR A 36 -12.67 4.30 -4.13
C THR A 36 -11.41 4.03 -4.95
N ILE A 37 -10.47 3.23 -4.44
CA ILE A 37 -9.26 2.83 -5.17
C ILE A 37 -9.65 2.07 -6.45
N GLU A 38 -10.54 1.08 -6.36
CA GLU A 38 -11.01 0.32 -7.52
C GLU A 38 -11.68 1.21 -8.56
N LEU A 39 -12.53 2.15 -8.11
CA LEU A 39 -13.22 3.11 -8.99
C LEU A 39 -12.21 4.03 -9.69
N LEU A 40 -11.26 4.61 -8.95
CA LEU A 40 -10.24 5.48 -9.51
C LEU A 40 -9.38 4.75 -10.56
N ARG A 41 -9.03 3.50 -10.27
CA ARG A 41 -8.26 2.67 -11.18
C ARG A 41 -9.04 2.37 -12.46
N ARG A 42 -10.32 2.00 -12.34
CA ARG A 42 -11.18 1.63 -13.46
C ARG A 42 -11.54 2.81 -14.36
N GLU A 43 -11.92 3.94 -13.77
CA GLU A 43 -12.47 5.07 -14.53
C GLU A 43 -11.38 6.01 -15.07
N PHE A 44 -10.26 6.13 -14.35
CA PHE A 44 -9.24 7.15 -14.68
C PHE A 44 -7.85 6.59 -14.94
N GLY A 45 -7.52 5.37 -14.51
CA GLY A 45 -6.19 4.79 -14.74
C GLY A 45 -5.02 5.56 -14.11
N VAL A 46 -5.31 6.44 -13.14
CA VAL A 46 -4.31 7.27 -12.44
C VAL A 46 -3.47 6.45 -11.46
N ASN A 47 -2.37 7.06 -10.97
CA ASN A 47 -1.66 6.56 -9.81
C ASN A 47 -2.44 6.89 -8.52
N ILE A 48 -2.39 5.99 -7.56
CA ILE A 48 -3.17 6.06 -6.33
C ILE A 48 -2.25 5.81 -5.14
N ASN A 49 -2.20 6.77 -4.22
CA ASN A 49 -1.48 6.69 -2.95
C ASN A 49 -2.38 6.17 -1.82
N LEU A 50 -1.76 5.65 -0.76
CA LEU A 50 -2.42 5.52 0.54
C LEU A 50 -1.47 5.74 1.73
N GLY A 51 -2.01 6.35 2.79
CA GLY A 51 -1.41 6.34 4.12
C GLY A 51 -1.89 5.13 4.94
N ALA A 52 -1.22 3.99 4.83
CA ALA A 52 -1.68 2.73 5.43
C ALA A 52 -1.85 2.79 6.96
N SER A 53 -1.15 3.69 7.65
CA SER A 53 -1.20 3.83 9.11
C SER A 53 -2.45 4.52 9.65
N ASN A 54 -3.17 5.28 8.82
CA ASN A 54 -4.31 6.07 9.26
C ASN A 54 -5.55 5.20 9.52
N VAL A 55 -5.68 4.08 8.81
CA VAL A 55 -6.79 3.13 8.93
C VAL A 55 -6.98 2.59 10.36
N SER A 56 -5.89 2.47 11.13
CA SER A 56 -5.88 1.85 12.46
C SER A 56 -5.70 2.86 13.61
N PHE A 57 -5.80 4.16 13.35
CA PHE A 57 -5.56 5.17 14.39
C PHE A 57 -6.50 4.96 15.60
N GLY A 58 -5.93 4.88 16.80
CA GLY A 58 -6.67 4.65 18.05
C GLY A 58 -6.95 3.18 18.39
N LEU A 59 -6.54 2.22 17.54
CA LEU A 59 -6.76 0.79 17.78
C LEU A 59 -5.53 0.11 18.40
N PRO A 60 -5.71 -1.00 19.15
CA PRO A 60 -4.61 -1.91 19.48
C PRO A 60 -4.13 -2.66 18.22
N ASP A 61 -2.94 -3.24 18.30
CA ASP A 61 -2.32 -4.04 17.22
C ASP A 61 -2.39 -3.39 15.80
N ARG A 62 -2.00 -2.12 15.75
CA ARG A 62 -2.04 -1.32 14.51
C ARG A 62 -1.21 -1.93 13.39
N HIS A 63 -0.14 -2.66 13.70
CA HIS A 63 0.74 -3.24 12.70
C HIS A 63 0.01 -4.26 11.84
N THR A 64 -0.71 -5.20 12.45
CA THR A 64 -1.50 -6.22 11.74
C THR A 64 -2.59 -5.59 10.88
N ALA A 65 -3.31 -4.60 11.42
CA ALA A 65 -4.35 -3.87 10.69
C ALA A 65 -3.77 -3.12 9.47
N ASN A 66 -2.67 -2.38 9.66
CA ASN A 66 -2.01 -1.63 8.59
C ASN A 66 -1.46 -2.56 7.50
N GLN A 67 -0.86 -3.68 7.88
CA GLN A 67 -0.34 -4.68 6.95
C GLN A 67 -1.45 -5.28 6.10
N THR A 68 -2.55 -5.69 6.74
CA THR A 68 -3.70 -6.28 6.05
C THR A 68 -4.33 -5.29 5.09
N PHE A 69 -4.59 -4.06 5.57
CA PHE A 69 -5.16 -3.00 4.76
C PHE A 69 -4.28 -2.61 3.57
N LEU A 70 -2.95 -2.55 3.76
CA LEU A 70 -2.01 -2.28 2.68
C LEU A 70 -2.08 -3.36 1.59
N ALA A 71 -2.10 -4.64 1.97
CA ALA A 71 -2.22 -5.74 1.01
C ALA A 71 -3.53 -5.68 0.22
N MET A 72 -4.65 -5.43 0.91
CA MET A 72 -5.96 -5.23 0.26
C MET A 72 -5.96 -4.02 -0.68
N SER A 73 -5.32 -2.92 -0.29
CA SER A 73 -5.25 -1.72 -1.12
C SER A 73 -4.43 -1.93 -2.39
N ILE A 74 -3.32 -2.67 -2.30
CA ILE A 74 -2.52 -3.05 -3.47
C ILE A 74 -3.35 -3.94 -4.42
N ALA A 75 -4.12 -4.88 -3.88
CA ALA A 75 -5.02 -5.73 -4.67
C ALA A 75 -6.14 -4.92 -5.35
N ALA A 76 -6.68 -3.90 -4.67
CA ALA A 76 -7.68 -2.98 -5.21
C ALA A 76 -7.13 -2.06 -6.34
N GLY A 77 -5.82 -1.89 -6.43
CA GLY A 77 -5.17 -1.12 -7.50
C GLY A 77 -4.36 0.08 -7.03
N ALA A 78 -4.07 0.21 -5.74
CA ALA A 78 -3.14 1.22 -5.25
C ALA A 78 -1.74 1.01 -5.83
N THR A 79 -1.06 2.10 -6.20
CA THR A 79 0.22 2.06 -6.91
C THR A 79 1.39 2.51 -6.04
N CYS A 80 1.14 3.32 -5.02
CA CYS A 80 2.15 3.75 -4.05
C CYS A 80 1.55 3.87 -2.64
N SER A 81 2.42 3.91 -1.63
CA SER A 81 2.01 4.11 -0.23
C SER A 81 3.06 4.86 0.56
N ILE A 82 2.60 5.78 1.41
CA ILE A 82 3.41 6.38 2.47
C ILE A 82 3.37 5.45 3.68
N THR A 83 4.48 4.75 3.93
CA THR A 83 4.57 3.76 5.00
C THR A 83 6.01 3.58 5.48
N ASP A 84 6.19 2.83 6.56
CA ASP A 84 7.50 2.38 7.03
C ASP A 84 7.94 1.17 6.18
N PRO A 85 8.94 1.34 5.28
CA PRO A 85 9.37 0.27 4.39
C PRO A 85 10.10 -0.86 5.12
N ILE A 86 10.64 -0.62 6.32
CA ILE A 86 11.28 -1.65 7.13
C ILE A 86 10.21 -2.59 7.68
N LYS A 87 9.11 -2.03 8.20
CA LYS A 87 8.03 -2.82 8.80
C LYS A 87 7.08 -3.45 7.77
N LEU A 88 6.75 -2.72 6.71
CA LEU A 88 5.71 -3.15 5.75
C LEU A 88 6.27 -3.53 4.37
N GLY A 89 7.56 -3.35 4.12
CA GLY A 89 8.17 -3.66 2.82
C GLY A 89 8.10 -5.14 2.42
N GLN A 90 8.07 -6.05 3.40
CA GLN A 90 7.84 -7.47 3.12
C GLN A 90 6.40 -7.73 2.68
N SER A 91 5.43 -7.04 3.29
CA SER A 91 4.00 -7.14 2.97
C SER A 91 3.70 -6.66 1.56
N VAL A 92 4.36 -5.57 1.11
CA VAL A 92 4.26 -5.10 -0.28
C VAL A 92 4.74 -6.17 -1.27
N ARG A 93 5.90 -6.77 -1.00
CA ARG A 93 6.46 -7.83 -1.85
C ARG A 93 5.61 -9.11 -1.82
N ALA A 94 5.03 -9.44 -0.68
CA ALA A 94 4.09 -10.54 -0.56
C ALA A 94 2.84 -10.30 -1.40
N ALA A 95 2.27 -9.08 -1.36
CA ALA A 95 1.14 -8.71 -2.18
C ALA A 95 1.47 -8.78 -3.67
N ASP A 96 2.62 -8.24 -4.10
CA ASP A 96 3.09 -8.34 -5.49
C ASP A 96 3.26 -9.80 -5.93
N LEU A 97 3.84 -10.66 -5.09
CA LEU A 97 3.95 -12.09 -5.35
C LEU A 97 2.58 -12.74 -5.57
N LEU A 98 1.64 -12.52 -4.65
CA LEU A 98 0.31 -13.13 -4.70
C LEU A 98 -0.56 -12.59 -5.84
N LEU A 99 -0.28 -11.38 -6.32
CA LEU A 99 -0.91 -10.79 -7.50
C LEU A 99 -0.22 -11.17 -8.81
N GLY A 100 0.76 -12.08 -8.79
CA GLY A 100 1.47 -12.54 -10.00
C GLY A 100 2.38 -11.49 -10.62
N LYS A 101 2.83 -10.50 -9.84
CA LYS A 101 3.77 -9.45 -10.29
C LYS A 101 5.22 -9.80 -10.02
N ASP A 102 5.52 -10.91 -9.34
CA ASP A 102 6.89 -11.34 -9.01
C ASP A 102 7.20 -12.71 -9.62
N ASP A 103 7.75 -12.69 -10.83
CA ASP A 103 8.10 -13.91 -11.57
C ASP A 103 9.03 -14.80 -10.74
N TYR A 104 8.62 -16.06 -10.58
CA TYR A 104 9.34 -17.08 -9.82
C TYR A 104 9.65 -16.67 -8.37
N ALA A 105 8.88 -15.75 -7.78
CA ALA A 105 9.08 -15.20 -6.44
C ALA A 105 10.49 -14.60 -6.21
N MET A 106 11.17 -14.17 -7.28
CA MET A 106 12.57 -13.75 -7.20
C MET A 106 12.77 -12.57 -6.24
N ARG A 107 11.92 -11.55 -6.32
CA ARG A 107 12.06 -10.35 -5.48
C ARG A 107 11.69 -10.66 -4.04
N TYR A 108 10.68 -11.49 -3.81
CA TYR A 108 10.28 -11.93 -2.48
C TYR A 108 11.38 -12.72 -1.77
N ILE A 109 11.92 -13.77 -2.41
CA ILE A 109 12.97 -14.62 -1.85
C ILE A 109 14.25 -13.82 -1.59
N LYS A 110 14.65 -12.96 -2.55
CA LYS A 110 15.83 -12.10 -2.41
C LYS A 110 15.71 -11.19 -1.19
N TYR A 111 14.55 -10.56 -1.01
CA TYR A 111 14.31 -9.66 0.11
C TYR A 111 14.33 -10.41 1.44
N PHE A 112 13.65 -11.57 1.52
CA PHE A 112 13.62 -12.38 2.74
C PHE A 112 15.03 -12.78 3.19
N ARG A 113 15.87 -13.28 2.28
CA ARG A 113 17.26 -13.65 2.59
C ARG A 113 18.10 -12.46 3.06
N ALA A 114 17.88 -11.28 2.50
CA ALA A 114 18.58 -10.07 2.94
C ALA A 114 18.14 -9.64 4.34
N ALA A 115 16.83 -9.68 4.62
CA ALA A 115 16.27 -9.33 5.92
C ALA A 115 16.75 -10.27 7.04
N GLU A 116 16.82 -11.58 6.79
CA GLU A 116 17.33 -12.54 7.77
C GLU A 116 18.80 -12.29 8.12
N LYS A 117 19.66 -12.03 7.11
CA LYS A 117 21.07 -11.67 7.36
C LYS A 117 21.23 -10.40 8.20
N LEU A 118 20.36 -9.41 7.99
CA LEU A 118 20.35 -8.18 8.79
C LEU A 118 19.98 -8.47 10.24
N LYS A 119 18.92 -9.26 10.48
CA LYS A 119 18.53 -9.67 11.84
C LYS A 119 19.63 -10.46 12.54
N GLU A 120 20.27 -11.39 11.83
CA GLU A 120 21.40 -12.17 12.36
C GLU A 120 22.57 -11.24 12.75
N ALA A 121 22.92 -10.27 11.90
CA ALA A 121 23.98 -9.31 12.19
C ALA A 121 23.66 -8.36 13.36
N GLU A 122 22.38 -7.99 13.54
CA GLU A 122 21.91 -7.19 14.67
C GLU A 122 21.89 -7.98 15.97
N ALA A 123 21.56 -9.28 15.94
CA ALA A 123 21.54 -10.14 17.12
C ALA A 123 22.94 -10.48 17.67
N VAL A 124 23.98 -10.26 16.88
CA VAL A 124 25.40 -10.47 17.26
C VAL A 124 26.04 -9.19 17.82
N LYS A 125 25.37 -8.04 17.73
CA LYS A 125 25.80 -6.75 18.31
C LYS A 125 25.27 -6.56 19.73
#